data_AF-A0A0Q9CDC5-F1
#
_entry.id   AF-A0A0Q9CDC5-F1
#
_cell.length_a   1.000
_cell.length_b   1.000
_cell.length_c   1.000
_cell.angle_alpha   90.00
_cell.angle_beta   90.00
_cell.angle_gamma   90.00
#
_symmetry.space_group_name_H-M   'P 1'
#
loop_
_entity.id
_entity.type
_entity.pdbx_description
1 polymer ?
#
loop_
_entity_poly.entity_id
_entity_poly.type
_entity_poly.pdbx_seq_one_letter_code
_entity_poly.pdbx_strand_id
1 'polypeptide(L)'
;MNMKKCVMSMGILLAAGLAHADLQNISSGTVHSASDLQGVACTVVGTAGPFYRGRKILYVLAESVGNGRDTNLQLRSLKYDLVLQNDDWQKPWYVNGVAQDPVPLILYTEFLRTPNRTADAGVIYFADPGEALCVFTNERTNDGNLYQVQISITDRTAAITAAGIKSAQTGELLDPTGAVRAELDQFMLQQQSSTGK
;
A
#
# COMPACT_ATOMS: atom_id res chain seq x y z
N MET A 1 -39.53 62.26 -6.72
CA MET A 1 -38.10 61.91 -6.66
C MET A 1 -37.98 60.46 -6.19
N ASN A 2 -37.35 59.62 -7.01
CA ASN A 2 -36.63 58.37 -6.71
C ASN A 2 -37.37 57.06 -6.32
N MET A 3 -37.54 56.26 -7.39
CA MET A 3 -37.54 54.80 -7.50
C MET A 3 -36.38 54.09 -6.78
N LYS A 4 -36.59 52.86 -6.30
CA LYS A 4 -35.63 51.72 -6.25
C LYS A 4 -36.35 50.46 -5.71
N LYS A 5 -36.78 49.55 -6.59
CA LYS A 5 -36.13 48.29 -6.98
C LYS A 5 -35.91 47.32 -5.81
N CYS A 6 -36.83 46.37 -5.69
CA CYS A 6 -36.71 45.17 -4.85
C CYS A 6 -35.73 44.20 -5.52
N VAL A 7 -34.53 44.04 -4.95
CA VAL A 7 -33.53 43.08 -5.42
C VAL A 7 -33.72 41.78 -4.63
N MET A 8 -34.25 40.74 -5.28
CA MET A 8 -34.20 39.36 -4.77
C MET A 8 -32.73 38.91 -4.78
N SER A 9 -32.13 38.76 -3.61
CA SER A 9 -30.83 38.11 -3.47
C SER A 9 -31.02 36.61 -3.59
N MET A 10 -30.71 36.07 -4.77
CA MET A 10 -30.57 34.62 -5.00
C MET A 10 -29.33 34.17 -4.24
N GLY A 11 -29.53 33.53 -3.08
CA GLY A 11 -28.45 32.96 -2.29
C GLY A 11 -27.80 31.81 -3.05
N ILE A 12 -26.58 32.01 -3.53
CA ILE A 12 -25.72 30.93 -4.00
C ILE A 12 -25.26 30.17 -2.76
N LEU A 13 -25.93 29.05 -2.46
CA LEU A 13 -25.41 28.02 -1.57
C LEU A 13 -24.21 27.39 -2.28
N LEU A 14 -23.00 27.87 -1.98
CA LEU A 14 -21.79 27.11 -2.25
C LEU A 14 -21.85 25.84 -1.40
N ALA A 15 -22.29 24.74 -2.00
CA ALA A 15 -22.02 23.42 -1.48
C ALA A 15 -20.49 23.26 -1.52
N ALA A 16 -19.84 23.52 -0.39
CA ALA A 16 -18.49 23.04 -0.14
C ALA A 16 -18.58 21.51 -0.08
N GLY A 17 -18.61 20.87 -1.25
CA GLY A 17 -18.31 19.46 -1.35
C GLY A 17 -16.92 19.30 -0.76
N LEU A 18 -16.82 18.58 0.35
CA LEU A 18 -15.54 18.12 0.86
C LEU A 18 -14.97 17.21 -0.22
N ALA A 19 -14.17 17.77 -1.13
CA ALA A 19 -13.28 17.00 -1.97
C ALA A 19 -12.23 16.41 -1.03
N HIS A 20 -12.58 15.30 -0.37
CA HIS A 20 -11.60 14.41 0.23
C HIS A 20 -10.82 13.82 -0.93
N ALA A 21 -9.72 14.48 -1.30
CA ALA A 21 -8.69 13.90 -2.13
C ALA A 21 -8.03 12.79 -1.31
N ASP A 22 -8.68 11.64 -1.24
CA ASP A 22 -8.05 10.44 -0.72
C ASP A 22 -6.87 10.10 -1.65
N LEU A 23 -5.67 10.11 -1.09
CA LEU A 23 -4.46 9.71 -1.78
C LEU A 23 -4.56 8.22 -2.11
N GLN A 24 -4.98 7.92 -3.34
CA GLN A 24 -5.06 6.55 -3.85
C GLN A 24 -3.67 5.93 -4.10
N ASN A 25 -2.64 6.77 -4.27
CA ASN A 25 -1.27 6.34 -4.48
C ASN A 25 -0.31 7.37 -3.91
N ILE A 26 0.57 6.95 -3.00
CA ILE A 26 1.74 7.74 -2.60
C ILE A 26 2.94 7.13 -3.32
N SER A 27 3.49 7.87 -4.26
CA SER A 27 4.83 7.61 -4.78
C SER A 27 5.72 8.72 -4.25
N SER A 28 6.63 8.41 -3.33
CA SER A 28 7.70 9.37 -3.05
C SER A 28 8.72 9.22 -4.16
N GLY A 29 8.88 10.27 -4.96
CA GLY A 29 9.96 10.36 -5.92
C GLY A 29 11.30 10.07 -5.25
N THR A 30 12.17 9.44 -6.02
CA THR A 30 13.55 9.07 -5.73
C THR A 30 14.17 9.68 -4.46
N VAL A 31 14.21 8.88 -3.39
CA VAL A 31 14.85 9.23 -2.13
C VAL A 31 16.26 8.68 -2.14
N HIS A 32 17.24 9.53 -1.85
CA HIS A 32 18.63 9.11 -1.74
C HIS A 32 18.86 8.48 -0.37
N SER A 33 19.29 7.23 -0.35
CA SER A 33 19.50 6.41 0.84
C SER A 33 20.86 5.72 0.77
N ALA A 34 21.43 5.39 1.92
CA ALA A 34 22.63 4.59 2.08
C ALA A 34 22.43 3.65 3.26
N SER A 35 23.36 2.74 3.53
CA SER A 35 23.24 1.78 4.63
C SER A 35 22.92 2.42 5.99
N ASP A 36 23.33 3.68 6.21
CA ASP A 36 23.09 4.49 7.41
C ASP A 36 22.09 5.65 7.21
N LEU A 37 21.60 5.90 5.98
CA LEU A 37 20.64 6.96 5.67
C LEU A 37 19.35 6.36 5.07
N GLN A 38 18.24 6.45 5.79
CA GLN A 38 16.96 5.88 5.36
C GLN A 38 16.14 6.87 4.52
N GLY A 39 15.60 6.39 3.41
CA GLY A 39 14.48 7.04 2.74
C GLY A 39 13.17 6.73 3.46
N VAL A 40 12.29 7.73 3.57
CA VAL A 40 11.02 7.59 4.29
C VAL A 40 9.87 8.17 3.49
N ALA A 41 8.78 7.42 3.40
CA ALA A 41 7.50 7.89 2.87
C ALA A 41 6.38 7.56 3.86
N CYS A 42 5.63 8.57 4.29
CA CYS A 42 4.49 8.39 5.18
C CYS A 42 3.18 8.74 4.48
N THR A 43 2.11 8.05 4.86
CA THR A 43 0.76 8.29 4.36
C THR A 43 -0.28 8.13 5.46
N VAL A 44 -1.45 8.72 5.24
CA VAL A 44 -2.68 8.37 5.95
C VAL A 44 -3.57 7.62 4.96
N VAL A 45 -4.00 6.42 5.37
CA VAL A 45 -4.81 5.53 4.54
C VAL A 45 -6.18 6.16 4.28
N GLY A 46 -6.60 6.11 3.02
CA GLY A 46 -7.86 6.69 2.61
C GLY A 46 -9.09 6.06 3.29
N THR A 47 -10.13 6.87 3.48
CA THR A 47 -11.38 6.50 4.16
C THR A 47 -12.58 6.33 3.22
N ALA A 48 -12.42 6.59 1.94
CA ALA A 48 -13.45 6.48 0.91
C ALA A 48 -13.22 5.28 -0.02
N GLY A 49 -14.23 4.92 -0.79
CA GLY A 49 -14.18 3.84 -1.78
C GLY A 49 -14.39 2.44 -1.17
N PRO A 50 -14.05 1.38 -1.93
CA PRO A 50 -14.30 0.01 -1.50
C PRO A 50 -13.38 -0.39 -0.35
N PHE A 51 -13.87 -1.34 0.45
CA PHE A 51 -13.15 -1.99 1.54
C PHE A 51 -13.14 -3.50 1.34
N TYR A 52 -12.06 -4.15 1.76
CA TYR A 52 -11.98 -5.58 1.90
C TYR A 52 -11.98 -5.93 3.38
N ARG A 53 -13.06 -6.54 3.87
CA ARG A 53 -13.27 -6.82 5.32
C ARG A 53 -13.06 -5.59 6.23
N GLY A 54 -13.51 -4.42 5.79
CA GLY A 54 -13.35 -3.16 6.52
C GLY A 54 -11.96 -2.53 6.43
N ARG A 55 -11.02 -3.13 5.68
CA ARG A 55 -9.64 -2.67 5.51
C ARG A 55 -9.37 -2.18 4.09
N LYS A 56 -8.28 -1.43 3.95
CA LYS A 56 -7.62 -1.12 2.68
C LYS A 56 -6.45 -2.06 2.44
N ILE A 57 -6.31 -2.57 1.22
CA ILE A 57 -5.21 -3.43 0.82
C ILE A 57 -4.18 -2.58 0.10
N LEU A 58 -3.09 -2.31 0.80
CA LEU A 58 -1.97 -1.53 0.31
C LEU A 58 -0.88 -2.44 -0.22
N TYR A 59 -0.44 -2.16 -1.44
CA TYR A 59 0.76 -2.74 -2.00
C TYR A 59 1.89 -1.74 -1.79
N VAL A 60 2.97 -2.18 -1.17
CA VAL A 60 4.08 -1.32 -0.79
C VAL A 60 5.36 -1.88 -1.37
N LEU A 61 6.04 -1.09 -2.19
CA LEU A 61 7.29 -1.48 -2.85
C LEU A 61 8.38 -0.45 -2.53
N ALA A 62 9.62 -0.94 -2.42
CA ALA A 62 10.83 -0.14 -2.39
C ALA A 62 11.84 -0.68 -3.40
N GLU A 63 12.14 0.10 -4.42
CA GLU A 63 12.91 -0.34 -5.60
C GLU A 63 14.11 0.56 -5.82
N SER A 64 15.30 -0.04 -5.96
CA SER A 64 16.51 0.73 -6.26
C SER A 64 16.57 1.09 -7.75
N VAL A 65 17.08 2.27 -8.03
CA VAL A 65 17.35 2.77 -9.37
C VAL A 65 18.81 2.48 -9.71
N GLY A 66 19.09 1.27 -10.18
CA GLY A 66 20.44 0.87 -10.61
C GLY A 66 20.72 -0.63 -10.53
N ASN A 67 21.92 -1.03 -10.93
CA ASN A 67 22.35 -2.44 -10.92
C ASN A 67 23.18 -2.77 -9.66
N GLY A 68 22.98 -3.97 -9.09
CA GLY A 68 23.85 -4.55 -8.07
C GLY A 68 23.69 -3.99 -6.65
N ARG A 69 22.45 -3.62 -6.28
CA ARG A 69 22.10 -3.02 -4.99
C ARG A 69 20.81 -3.63 -4.48
N ASP A 70 20.77 -4.04 -3.22
CA ASP A 70 19.57 -4.63 -2.62
C ASP A 70 18.89 -3.57 -1.76
N THR A 71 17.58 -3.39 -1.93
CA THR A 71 16.79 -2.50 -1.09
C THR A 71 16.18 -3.29 0.05
N ASN A 72 16.09 -2.69 1.22
CA ASN A 72 15.18 -3.18 2.24
C ASN A 72 13.94 -2.30 2.32
N LEU A 73 12.91 -2.84 2.94
CA LEU A 73 11.69 -2.15 3.26
C LEU A 73 11.32 -2.48 4.69
N GLN A 74 10.97 -1.44 5.44
CA GLN A 74 10.31 -1.54 6.72
C GLN A 74 9.05 -0.69 6.69
N LEU A 75 7.88 -1.30 6.86
CA LEU A 75 6.63 -0.59 7.07
C LEU A 75 6.30 -0.57 8.55
N ARG A 76 5.92 0.61 9.05
CA ARG A 76 5.50 0.82 10.44
C ARG A 76 4.12 1.45 10.45
N SER A 77 3.20 0.81 11.17
CA SER A 77 1.96 1.46 11.57
C SER A 77 2.25 2.48 12.67
N LEU A 78 1.60 3.64 12.63
CA LEU A 78 1.61 4.58 13.75
C LEU A 78 0.42 4.35 14.70
N LYS A 79 -0.50 3.46 14.32
CA LYS A 79 -1.65 3.05 15.14
C LYS A 79 -1.35 1.80 15.95
N TYR A 80 -0.61 0.85 15.37
CA TYR A 80 -0.29 -0.43 15.96
C TYR A 80 1.20 -0.56 16.24
N ASP A 81 1.58 -1.32 17.27
CA ASP A 81 2.96 -1.73 17.50
C ASP A 81 3.33 -2.87 16.53
N LEU A 82 3.46 -2.50 15.26
CA LEU A 82 3.57 -3.40 14.13
C LEU A 82 4.65 -2.91 13.16
N VAL A 83 5.59 -3.80 12.89
CA VAL A 83 6.70 -3.59 11.96
C VAL A 83 6.70 -4.73 10.95
N LEU A 84 6.50 -4.40 9.68
CA LEU A 84 6.66 -5.31 8.55
C LEU A 84 8.01 -5.07 7.91
N GLN A 85 8.73 -6.14 7.54
CA GLN A 85 10.05 -6.04 6.91
C GLN A 85 10.18 -7.00 5.74
N ASN A 86 10.84 -6.57 4.69
CA ASN A 86 11.20 -7.40 3.55
C ASN A 86 12.41 -6.79 2.83
N ASP A 87 13.26 -7.61 2.23
CA ASP A 87 14.43 -7.20 1.44
C ASP A 87 14.47 -7.83 0.05
N ASP A 88 13.51 -8.71 -0.25
CA ASP A 88 13.32 -9.36 -1.53
C ASP A 88 11.86 -9.82 -1.59
N TRP A 89 11.07 -9.21 -2.47
CA TRP A 89 9.63 -9.43 -2.55
C TRP A 89 9.23 -10.88 -2.91
N GLN A 90 10.18 -11.70 -3.37
CA GLN A 90 9.99 -13.14 -3.66
C GLN A 90 10.39 -14.04 -2.48
N LYS A 91 11.01 -13.47 -1.45
CA LYS A 91 11.46 -14.18 -0.24
C LYS A 91 10.49 -13.97 0.94
N PRO A 92 10.70 -14.71 2.04
CA PRO A 92 9.98 -14.45 3.28
C PRO A 92 10.04 -12.98 3.69
N TRP A 93 8.93 -12.48 4.20
CA TRP A 93 8.83 -11.18 4.85
C TRP A 93 8.63 -11.41 6.36
N TYR A 94 8.77 -10.38 7.17
CA TYR A 94 8.77 -10.49 8.61
C TYR A 94 7.75 -9.56 9.23
N VAL A 95 7.07 -10.05 10.25
CA VAL A 95 6.16 -9.28 11.11
C VAL A 95 6.74 -9.30 12.51
N ASN A 96 7.14 -8.14 13.03
CA ASN A 96 7.76 -8.04 14.36
C ASN A 96 8.89 -9.07 14.56
N GLY A 97 9.68 -9.34 13.50
CA GLY A 97 10.77 -10.31 13.48
C GLY A 97 10.37 -11.77 13.20
N VAL A 98 9.08 -12.09 13.09
CA VAL A 98 8.60 -13.44 12.78
C VAL A 98 8.43 -13.59 11.27
N ALA A 99 9.14 -14.57 10.69
CA ALA A 99 9.08 -14.87 9.27
C ALA A 99 7.68 -15.34 8.84
N GLN A 100 7.28 -14.89 7.65
CA GLN A 100 6.04 -15.22 6.96
C GLN A 100 6.38 -15.79 5.59
N ASP A 101 5.49 -16.63 5.06
CA ASP A 101 5.69 -17.20 3.73
C ASP A 101 5.75 -16.09 2.66
N PRO A 102 6.53 -16.30 1.58
CA PRO A 102 6.59 -15.37 0.48
C PRO A 102 5.19 -15.08 -0.09
N VAL A 103 5.00 -13.82 -0.50
CA VAL A 103 3.78 -13.44 -1.19
C VAL A 103 3.72 -14.17 -2.55
N PRO A 104 2.59 -14.81 -2.90
CA PRO A 104 2.39 -15.36 -4.23
C PRO A 104 2.58 -14.30 -5.32
N LEU A 105 3.46 -14.59 -6.29
CA LEU A 105 3.79 -13.72 -7.43
C LEU A 105 2.57 -13.10 -8.11
N ILE A 106 1.52 -13.92 -8.27
CA ILE A 106 0.30 -13.54 -8.98
C ILE A 106 -0.38 -12.30 -8.39
N LEU A 107 -0.23 -12.07 -7.08
CA LEU A 107 -0.84 -10.91 -6.43
C LEU A 107 -0.19 -9.60 -6.83
N TYR A 108 1.13 -9.60 -7.04
CA TYR A 108 1.82 -8.43 -7.59
C TYR A 108 1.52 -8.24 -9.08
N THR A 109 1.54 -9.30 -9.89
CA THR A 109 1.37 -9.18 -11.35
C THR A 109 -0.04 -8.80 -11.77
N GLU A 110 -1.07 -9.34 -11.12
CA GLU A 110 -2.48 -9.08 -11.49
C GLU A 110 -2.98 -7.75 -10.93
N PHE A 111 -2.56 -7.40 -9.70
CA PHE A 111 -3.12 -6.27 -8.97
C PHE A 111 -2.15 -5.14 -8.72
N LEU A 112 -0.96 -5.10 -9.32
CA LEU A 112 -0.17 -3.87 -9.31
C LEU A 112 0.75 -3.81 -10.53
N ARG A 113 1.90 -4.47 -10.38
CA ARG A 113 2.96 -4.77 -11.32
C ARG A 113 4.01 -5.58 -10.56
N THR A 114 4.85 -6.29 -11.29
CA THR A 114 6.06 -6.88 -10.73
C THR A 114 7.06 -5.78 -10.37
N PRO A 115 7.76 -5.86 -9.23
CA PRO A 115 8.94 -5.03 -8.97
C PRO A 115 10.01 -5.21 -10.06
N ASN A 116 10.80 -4.16 -10.29
CA ASN A 116 11.73 -4.10 -11.41
C ASN A 116 12.84 -5.18 -11.35
N ARG A 117 13.24 -5.56 -10.15
CA ARG A 117 14.30 -6.55 -9.89
C ARG A 117 13.82 -7.56 -8.85
N THR A 118 14.47 -8.73 -8.83
CA THR A 118 14.19 -9.76 -7.82
C THR A 118 14.62 -9.30 -6.43
N ALA A 119 15.72 -8.55 -6.32
CA ALA A 119 16.24 -8.02 -5.06
C ALA A 119 15.60 -6.68 -4.63
N ASP A 120 14.47 -6.30 -5.23
CA ASP A 120 13.69 -5.18 -4.70
C ASP A 120 12.82 -5.66 -3.53
N ALA A 121 12.41 -4.76 -2.65
CA ALA A 121 11.60 -5.11 -1.49
C ALA A 121 10.12 -4.82 -1.73
N GLY A 122 9.26 -5.66 -1.17
CA GLY A 122 7.81 -5.51 -1.30
C GLY A 122 7.02 -6.22 -0.21
N VAL A 123 5.93 -5.59 0.24
CA VAL A 123 4.96 -6.18 1.18
C VAL A 123 3.54 -5.79 0.79
N ILE A 124 2.56 -6.56 1.28
CA ILE A 124 1.14 -6.20 1.16
C ILE A 124 0.58 -6.05 2.57
N TYR A 125 -0.04 -4.91 2.83
CA TYR A 125 -0.50 -4.50 4.15
C TYR A 125 -2.01 -4.22 4.17
N PHE A 126 -2.69 -4.71 5.21
CA PHE A 126 -4.12 -4.53 5.43
C PHE A 126 -4.36 -3.41 6.44
N ALA A 127 -4.40 -2.18 5.93
CA ALA A 127 -4.50 -0.99 6.75
C ALA A 127 -5.95 -0.66 7.13
N ASP A 128 -6.14 -0.11 8.32
CA ASP A 128 -7.41 0.51 8.67
C ASP A 128 -7.65 1.81 7.87
N PRO A 129 -8.90 2.13 7.55
CA PRO A 129 -9.24 3.44 7.01
C PRO A 129 -8.82 4.54 8.00
N GLY A 130 -8.10 5.56 7.53
CA GLY A 130 -7.57 6.63 8.36
C GLY A 130 -6.31 6.27 9.17
N GLU A 131 -5.77 5.06 9.01
CA GLU A 131 -4.52 4.67 9.66
C GLU A 131 -3.34 5.46 9.10
N ALA A 132 -2.48 6.00 9.97
CA ALA A 132 -1.22 6.59 9.56
C ALA A 132 -0.11 5.53 9.57
N LEU A 133 0.68 5.48 8.51
CA LEU A 133 1.79 4.55 8.36
C LEU A 133 2.99 5.22 7.69
N CYS A 134 4.17 4.68 7.95
CA CYS A 134 5.43 5.11 7.34
C CYS A 134 6.19 3.91 6.80
N VAL A 135 6.78 4.09 5.63
CA VAL A 135 7.63 3.13 4.94
C VAL A 135 9.04 3.69 4.94
N PHE A 136 9.97 2.89 5.43
CA PHE A 136 11.38 3.16 5.53
C PHE A 136 12.11 2.22 4.59
N THR A 137 13.14 2.72 3.93
CA THR A 137 13.98 1.93 3.05
C THR A 137 15.41 2.43 3.15
N ASN A 138 16.37 1.53 3.01
CA ASN A 138 17.71 1.89 2.65
C ASN A 138 18.26 0.93 1.60
N GLU A 139 19.26 1.41 0.87
CA GLU A 139 20.11 0.52 0.09
C GLU A 139 21.15 -0.15 0.97
N ARG A 140 21.32 -1.45 0.79
CA ARG A 140 22.40 -2.21 1.40
C ARG A 140 23.65 -2.09 0.53
N THR A 141 24.47 -1.11 0.85
CA THR A 141 25.74 -0.85 0.18
C THR A 141 26.92 -0.88 1.17
N ASN A 142 28.09 -1.32 0.71
CA ASN A 142 29.33 -1.30 1.48
C ASN A 142 30.19 -0.06 1.19
N ASP A 143 29.79 0.75 0.21
CA ASP A 143 30.39 2.05 -0.07
C ASP A 143 29.46 3.13 0.51
N GLY A 144 30.01 4.14 1.18
CA GLY A 144 29.24 5.20 1.85
C GLY A 144 28.50 6.16 0.91
N ASN A 145 28.21 5.72 -0.33
CA ASN A 145 27.53 6.52 -1.33
C ASN A 145 26.02 6.50 -1.11
N LEU A 146 25.38 7.60 -1.51
CA LEU A 146 23.93 7.73 -1.54
C LEU A 146 23.37 7.21 -2.86
N TYR A 147 22.35 6.38 -2.77
CA TYR A 147 21.70 5.77 -3.91
C TYR A 147 20.20 5.95 -3.90
N GLN A 148 19.63 5.90 -5.08
CA GLN A 148 18.29 6.35 -5.33
C GLN A 148 17.30 5.20 -5.20
N VAL A 149 16.36 5.31 -4.27
CA VAL A 149 15.28 4.35 -4.06
C VAL A 149 13.93 4.99 -4.33
N GLN A 150 13.06 4.27 -5.02
CA GLN A 150 11.68 4.65 -5.25
C GLN A 150 10.78 3.88 -4.29
N ILE A 151 9.95 4.61 -3.53
CA ILE A 151 8.92 4.02 -2.68
C ILE A 151 7.57 4.25 -3.33
N SER A 152 6.78 3.19 -3.43
CA SER A 152 5.37 3.28 -3.84
C SER A 152 4.46 2.61 -2.83
N ILE A 153 3.36 3.28 -2.50
CA ILE A 153 2.29 2.82 -1.62
C ILE A 153 0.99 2.99 -2.39
N THR A 154 0.42 1.89 -2.86
CA THR A 154 -0.76 1.93 -3.73
C THR A 154 -1.95 1.20 -3.09
N ASP A 155 -3.10 1.87 -2.99
CA ASP A 155 -4.36 1.22 -2.61
C ASP A 155 -4.90 0.41 -3.79
N ARG A 156 -4.94 -0.92 -3.66
CA ARG A 156 -5.46 -1.85 -4.68
C ARG A 156 -6.77 -2.53 -4.25
N THR A 157 -7.42 -2.01 -3.23
CA THR A 157 -8.69 -2.56 -2.71
C THR A 157 -9.76 -2.60 -3.79
N ALA A 158 -9.85 -1.58 -4.65
CA ALA A 158 -10.83 -1.54 -5.74
C ALA A 158 -10.60 -2.64 -6.77
N ALA A 159 -9.35 -2.90 -7.15
CA ALA A 159 -9.03 -3.96 -8.11
C ALA A 159 -9.33 -5.35 -7.53
N ILE A 160 -8.97 -5.58 -6.26
CA ILE A 160 -9.23 -6.85 -5.57
C ILE A 160 -10.74 -7.09 -5.40
N THR A 161 -11.49 -6.10 -4.97
CA THR A 161 -12.95 -6.24 -4.81
C THR A 161 -13.65 -6.41 -6.16
N ALA A 162 -13.20 -5.74 -7.22
CA ALA A 162 -13.74 -5.88 -8.58
C ALA A 162 -13.49 -7.28 -9.19
N ALA A 163 -12.38 -7.93 -8.85
CA ALA A 163 -12.10 -9.30 -9.25
C ALA A 163 -13.00 -10.36 -8.57
N GLY A 164 -14.00 -9.93 -7.79
CA GLY A 164 -14.94 -10.81 -7.14
C GLY A 164 -14.36 -11.56 -5.94
N ILE A 165 -13.20 -11.11 -5.44
CA ILE A 165 -12.58 -11.66 -4.23
C ILE A 165 -13.46 -11.27 -3.04
N LYS A 166 -14.43 -12.13 -2.71
CA LYS A 166 -15.31 -12.00 -1.55
C LYS A 166 -14.67 -12.75 -0.39
N SER A 167 -14.63 -12.16 0.80
CA SER A 167 -14.09 -12.86 1.98
C SER A 167 -14.93 -14.10 2.29
N ALA A 168 -14.29 -15.15 2.80
CA ALA A 168 -15.03 -16.23 3.44
C ALA A 168 -15.81 -15.65 4.63
N GLN A 169 -17.04 -16.15 4.87
CA GLN A 169 -17.79 -15.77 6.07
C GLN A 169 -17.16 -16.44 7.29
N THR A 170 -16.14 -15.79 7.86
CA THR A 170 -15.67 -16.14 9.21
C THR A 170 -15.09 -14.92 9.89
N GLY A 171 -15.90 -14.35 10.78
CA GLY A 171 -15.49 -13.71 12.03
C GLY A 171 -14.76 -12.37 11.92
N GLU A 172 -15.08 -11.49 12.86
CA GLU A 172 -14.26 -10.35 13.24
C GLU A 172 -12.84 -10.81 13.60
N LEU A 173 -11.92 -10.78 12.64
CA LEU A 173 -10.49 -10.85 12.91
C LEU A 173 -9.88 -9.57 12.38
N LEU A 174 -9.67 -8.65 13.32
CA LEU A 174 -8.59 -7.66 13.24
C LEU A 174 -7.31 -8.46 13.03
N ASP A 175 -6.84 -8.61 11.79
CA ASP A 175 -5.58 -9.30 11.58
C ASP A 175 -4.57 -8.43 10.82
N PRO A 176 -3.72 -7.69 11.56
CA PRO A 176 -2.58 -6.99 11.00
C PRO A 176 -1.46 -7.92 10.45
N THR A 177 -1.62 -9.26 10.45
CA THR A 177 -0.50 -10.20 10.31
C THR A 177 -0.67 -11.48 9.47
N GLY A 178 -1.85 -12.00 9.10
CA GLY A 178 -1.84 -13.18 8.20
C GLY A 178 -3.13 -13.83 7.69
N ALA A 179 -4.22 -13.88 8.47
CA ALA A 179 -5.42 -14.64 8.10
C ALA A 179 -6.15 -14.06 6.87
N VAL A 180 -6.26 -12.74 6.82
CA VAL A 180 -6.86 -12.01 5.69
C VAL A 180 -6.00 -12.16 4.42
N ARG A 181 -4.69 -12.30 4.61
CA ARG A 181 -3.74 -12.53 3.51
C ARG A 181 -3.86 -13.94 2.95
N ALA A 182 -3.92 -14.94 3.82
CA ALA A 182 -4.07 -16.34 3.43
C ALA A 182 -5.35 -16.59 2.62
N GLU A 183 -6.46 -15.90 2.93
CA GLU A 183 -7.69 -15.97 2.13
C GLU A 183 -7.51 -15.42 0.71
N LEU A 184 -6.81 -14.29 0.58
CA LEU A 184 -6.48 -13.71 -0.71
C LEU A 184 -5.56 -14.64 -1.52
N ASP A 185 -4.56 -15.24 -0.87
CA ASP A 185 -3.64 -16.21 -1.48
C ASP A 185 -4.40 -17.47 -1.96
N GLN A 186 -5.29 -18.03 -1.13
CA GLN A 186 -6.11 -19.19 -1.49
C GLN A 186 -7.05 -18.91 -2.67
N PHE A 187 -7.70 -17.75 -2.69
CA PHE A 187 -8.57 -17.38 -3.80
C PHE A 187 -7.80 -17.31 -5.12
N MET A 188 -6.59 -16.73 -5.11
CA MET A 188 -5.78 -16.63 -6.32
C MET A 188 -5.32 -17.99 -6.84
N LEU A 189 -4.97 -18.91 -5.93
CA LEU A 189 -4.65 -20.30 -6.30
C LEU A 189 -5.86 -21.00 -6.95
N GLN A 190 -7.08 -20.74 -6.45
CA GLN A 190 -8.30 -21.30 -7.04
C GLN A 190 -8.59 -20.72 -8.44
N GLN A 191 -8.41 -19.41 -8.64
CA GLN A 191 -8.58 -18.78 -9.95
C GLN A 191 -7.65 -19.39 -11.00
N GLN A 192 -6.39 -19.66 -10.66
CA GLN A 192 -5.43 -20.32 -11.55
C GLN A 192 -5.84 -21.76 -11.92
N SER A 193 -6.44 -22.49 -10.99
CA SER A 193 -6.95 -23.84 -11.28
C SER A 193 -8.16 -23.84 -12.23
N SER A 194 -8.89 -22.73 -12.32
CA SER A 194 -10.11 -22.59 -13.14
C SER A 194 -9.85 -22.14 -14.58
N THR A 195 -8.73 -21.46 -14.85
CA THR A 195 -8.31 -21.00 -16.18
C THR A 195 -7.46 -22.02 -16.95
N GLY A 196 -7.11 -23.15 -16.33
CA GLY A 196 -6.35 -24.26 -16.93
C GLY A 196 -7.19 -25.37 -17.57
N LYS A 197 -8.45 -25.12 -17.94
CA LYS A 197 -9.31 -26.05 -18.70
C LYS A 197 -9.78 -25.44 -20.00
#